data_AF-A0ABD5NG99-F1
#
_entry.id   AF-A0ABD5NG99-F1
#
_cell.length_a   1.000
_cell.length_b   1.000
_cell.length_c   1.000
_cell.angle_alpha   90.00
_cell.angle_beta   90.00
_cell.angle_gamma   90.00
#
_symmetry.space_group_name_H-M   'P 1'
#
loop_
_entity.id
_entity.type
_entity.pdbx_description
1 polymer ?
#
loop_
_entity_poly.entity_id
_entity_poly.type
_entity_poly.pdbx_seq_one_letter_code
_entity_poly.pdbx_strand_id
1 'polypeptide(L)'
;MTDDAILSVENLEKHYPVRSGLLRRVTGHVKAVDGVSFEVREGETVGLVGESGCGKSTTATSLLRLEEPTGGDVYFDGEDITEYGKDEQKEFRRRAQMVFQDPNSAFDPRMTVGESVAEPLGIHGLRDGDRQEEIVGDLLERVGMSADDASRYPHEFSGGQKQRIALARSLILNPDLLVADEPVSALDVSVQAEILSLLDDLQQELNLSMLLISHDLGVVQQVCDRVGVMYLGELVEMGTTEELFENPQHPYTEALLASIPDPDPRQRGDAIELTGDVPDPSNPPSGCSFHPRCPRVVPPEEFDFPEDSFREVLDFRLAVENGDVDEDLLAGEGDVREEFGLPSALPDDDAEAVVSSAIDDLLAGDEDAAADRLGDAFTSVCEREEPALQETDAGHPAACHLHDHASEHAPPELTQAQD
;
A
#
# COMPACT_ATOMS: atom_id res chain seq x y z
N MET A 1 18.23 1.00 -14.45
CA MET A 1 19.04 1.41 -13.29
C MET A 1 19.65 2.77 -13.58
N THR A 2 19.20 3.78 -12.84
CA THR A 2 19.89 5.08 -12.79
C THR A 2 21.24 4.88 -12.06
N ASP A 3 22.26 5.66 -12.38
CA ASP A 3 23.60 5.54 -11.75
C ASP A 3 23.58 5.81 -10.23
N ASP A 4 22.46 6.32 -9.68
CA ASP A 4 22.33 6.80 -8.29
C ASP A 4 21.40 5.92 -7.41
N ALA A 5 20.94 4.76 -7.88
CA ALA A 5 20.03 3.88 -7.12
C ALA A 5 20.78 2.99 -6.12
N ILE A 6 20.53 3.14 -4.81
CA ILE A 6 21.09 2.26 -3.78
C ILE A 6 20.34 0.92 -3.69
N LEU A 7 19.03 0.93 -3.96
CA LEU A 7 18.17 -0.25 -4.01
C LEU A 7 17.36 -0.20 -5.31
N SER A 8 17.35 -1.30 -6.05
CA SER A 8 16.47 -1.49 -7.21
C SER A 8 15.78 -2.84 -7.13
N VAL A 9 14.49 -2.84 -7.43
CA VAL A 9 13.60 -3.99 -7.27
C VAL A 9 12.93 -4.23 -8.61
N GLU A 10 13.05 -5.44 -9.14
CA GLU A 10 12.50 -5.81 -10.45
C GLU A 10 11.58 -7.02 -10.31
N ASN A 11 10.29 -6.80 -10.55
CA ASN A 11 9.23 -7.82 -10.53
C ASN A 11 9.24 -8.70 -9.27
N LEU A 12 9.43 -8.11 -8.08
CA LEU A 12 9.50 -8.85 -6.83
C LEU A 12 8.19 -9.60 -6.59
N GLU A 13 8.30 -10.90 -6.32
CA GLU A 13 7.17 -11.76 -5.98
C GLU A 13 7.40 -12.43 -4.63
N LYS A 14 6.32 -12.53 -3.85
CA LYS A 14 6.29 -13.32 -2.62
C LYS A 14 4.94 -13.99 -2.44
N HIS A 15 4.89 -15.27 -2.78
CA HIS A 15 3.66 -16.07 -2.69
C HIS A 15 3.72 -17.09 -1.55
N TYR A 16 2.67 -17.13 -0.72
CA TYR A 16 2.56 -18.07 0.40
C TYR A 16 1.63 -19.24 0.05
N PRO A 17 2.06 -20.51 0.25
CA PRO A 17 1.23 -21.65 -0.09
C PRO A 17 0.06 -21.81 0.88
N VAL A 18 -1.16 -21.82 0.36
CA VAL A 18 -2.38 -22.17 1.11
C VAL A 18 -2.47 -23.68 1.18
N ARG A 19 -2.52 -24.23 2.40
CA ARG A 19 -2.59 -25.68 2.64
C ARG A 19 -3.91 -26.08 3.26
N SER A 20 -4.58 -27.07 2.66
CA SER A 20 -5.87 -27.57 3.14
C SER A 20 -5.91 -29.10 3.29
N GLY A 21 -6.92 -29.58 4.03
CA GLY A 21 -7.20 -30.99 4.30
C GLY A 21 -6.28 -31.66 5.33
N LEU A 22 -6.64 -32.90 5.72
CA LEU A 22 -5.89 -33.71 6.69
C LEU A 22 -4.43 -33.98 6.29
N LEU A 23 -4.10 -33.91 5.00
CA LEU A 23 -2.76 -34.13 4.46
C LEU A 23 -1.98 -32.83 4.19
N ARG A 24 -2.54 -31.65 4.53
CA ARG A 24 -1.92 -30.32 4.31
C ARG A 24 -1.37 -30.13 2.88
N ARG A 25 -2.16 -30.51 1.86
CA ARG A 25 -1.77 -30.32 0.46
C ARG A 25 -1.90 -28.85 0.08
N VAL A 26 -1.02 -28.37 -0.80
CA VAL A 26 -1.13 -27.01 -1.36
C VAL A 26 -2.34 -26.97 -2.28
N THR A 27 -3.25 -26.05 -2.03
CA THR A 27 -4.51 -25.86 -2.78
C THR A 27 -4.59 -24.53 -3.50
N GLY A 28 -3.67 -23.61 -3.20
CA GLY A 28 -3.57 -22.29 -3.82
C GLY A 28 -2.37 -21.54 -3.24
N HIS A 29 -2.22 -20.28 -3.64
CA HIS A 29 -1.22 -19.37 -3.09
C HIS A 29 -1.87 -18.04 -2.76
N VAL A 30 -1.45 -17.43 -1.65
CA VAL A 30 -1.70 -16.01 -1.37
C VAL A 30 -0.57 -15.24 -2.02
N LYS A 31 -0.91 -14.35 -2.95
CA LYS A 31 0.05 -13.46 -3.61
C LYS A 31 0.24 -12.23 -2.71
N ALA A 32 1.16 -12.28 -1.76
CA ALA A 32 1.37 -11.16 -0.83
C ALA A 32 2.15 -10.02 -1.47
N VAL A 33 2.99 -10.34 -2.46
CA VAL A 33 3.65 -9.40 -3.37
C VAL A 33 3.65 -10.05 -4.75
N ASP A 34 3.23 -9.32 -5.78
CA ASP A 34 3.09 -9.82 -7.15
C ASP A 34 3.61 -8.77 -8.13
N GLY A 35 4.85 -8.93 -8.62
CA GLY A 35 5.40 -8.07 -9.67
C GLY A 35 5.82 -6.65 -9.24
N VAL A 36 6.09 -6.40 -7.96
CA VAL A 36 6.45 -5.06 -7.48
C VAL A 36 7.83 -4.62 -7.99
N SER A 37 7.89 -3.45 -8.62
CA SER A 37 9.13 -2.87 -9.15
C SER A 37 9.29 -1.40 -8.76
N PHE A 38 10.42 -1.03 -8.18
CA PHE A 38 10.74 0.37 -7.84
C PHE A 38 12.24 0.53 -7.53
N GLU A 39 12.69 1.77 -7.36
CA GLU A 39 14.05 2.10 -6.93
C GLU A 39 14.02 3.08 -5.74
N VAL A 40 15.04 3.01 -4.89
CA VAL A 40 15.38 4.00 -3.86
C VAL A 40 16.75 4.55 -4.22
N ARG A 41 16.84 5.88 -4.36
CA ARG A 41 18.10 6.58 -4.65
C ARG A 41 18.90 6.85 -3.39
N GLU A 42 20.20 7.08 -3.55
CA GLU A 42 21.06 7.47 -2.43
C GLU A 42 20.52 8.73 -1.73
N GLY A 43 20.31 8.63 -0.41
CA GLY A 43 19.78 9.73 0.40
C GLY A 43 18.31 10.05 0.11
N GLU A 44 17.57 9.24 -0.65
CA GLU A 44 16.14 9.43 -0.92
C GLU A 44 15.30 8.67 0.13
N THR A 45 14.16 9.25 0.49
CA THR A 45 13.13 8.58 1.28
C THR A 45 11.95 8.21 0.39
N VAL A 46 11.75 6.90 0.18
CA VAL A 46 10.59 6.38 -0.55
C VAL A 46 9.57 5.85 0.45
N GLY A 47 8.33 6.34 0.34
CA GLY A 47 7.17 5.85 1.06
C GLY A 47 6.51 4.68 0.34
N LEU A 48 6.08 3.66 1.07
CA LEU A 48 5.23 2.58 0.57
C LEU A 48 3.94 2.56 1.40
N VAL A 49 2.81 2.85 0.76
CA VAL A 49 1.52 3.06 1.42
C VAL A 49 0.41 2.15 0.91
N GLY A 50 -0.65 2.02 1.69
CA GLY A 50 -1.84 1.23 1.34
C GLY A 50 -2.54 0.68 2.58
N GLU A 51 -3.72 0.10 2.41
CA GLU A 51 -4.49 -0.52 3.50
C GLU A 51 -3.73 -1.67 4.19
N SER A 52 -4.14 -2.01 5.41
CA SER A 52 -3.54 -3.15 6.14
C SER A 52 -3.68 -4.44 5.33
N GLY A 53 -2.61 -5.23 5.27
CA GLY A 53 -2.60 -6.51 4.54
C GLY A 53 -2.32 -6.44 3.03
N CYS A 54 -2.08 -5.26 2.45
CA CYS A 54 -1.79 -5.13 1.02
C CYS A 54 -0.38 -5.54 0.57
N GLY A 55 0.47 -6.08 1.46
CA GLY A 55 1.80 -6.61 1.09
C GLY A 55 3.02 -5.77 1.48
N LYS A 56 2.86 -4.58 2.08
CA LYS A 56 3.98 -3.66 2.41
C LYS A 56 5.07 -4.28 3.28
N SER A 57 4.72 -4.83 4.44
CA SER A 57 5.69 -5.47 5.35
C SER A 57 6.32 -6.72 4.71
N THR A 58 5.58 -7.43 3.86
CA THR A 58 6.12 -8.58 3.10
C THR A 58 7.14 -8.13 2.04
N THR A 59 6.89 -7.00 1.39
CA THR A 59 7.82 -6.33 0.49
C THR A 59 9.10 -5.99 1.24
N ALA A 60 8.98 -5.31 2.40
CA ALA A 60 10.10 -4.97 3.27
C ALA A 60 10.99 -6.17 3.65
N THR A 61 10.39 -7.24 4.14
CA THR A 61 11.15 -8.43 4.60
C THR A 61 11.75 -9.22 3.45
N SER A 62 11.11 -9.22 2.28
CA SER A 62 11.62 -9.87 1.06
C SER A 62 12.82 -9.10 0.49
N LEU A 63 12.76 -7.77 0.48
CA LEU A 63 13.87 -6.89 0.03
C LEU A 63 15.14 -7.05 0.86
N LEU A 64 14.99 -7.28 2.17
CA LEU A 64 16.14 -7.53 3.06
C LEU A 64 16.54 -9.01 3.13
N ARG A 65 15.92 -9.85 2.29
CA ARG A 65 16.05 -11.33 2.31
C ARG A 65 15.91 -11.91 3.72
N LEU A 66 15.06 -11.31 4.57
CA LEU A 66 14.62 -11.93 5.82
C LEU A 66 13.66 -13.06 5.51
N GLU A 67 12.89 -12.90 4.44
CA GLU A 67 12.18 -13.96 3.74
C GLU A 67 12.70 -14.09 2.31
N GLU A 68 12.80 -15.32 1.81
CA GLU A 68 13.21 -15.55 0.42
C GLU A 68 12.07 -15.13 -0.54
N PRO A 69 12.33 -14.27 -1.54
CA PRO A 69 11.39 -14.01 -2.63
C PRO A 69 11.02 -15.31 -3.37
N THR A 70 9.81 -15.37 -3.93
CA THR A 70 9.41 -16.47 -4.83
C THR A 70 9.78 -16.21 -6.28
N GLY A 71 10.01 -14.95 -6.64
CA GLY A 71 10.40 -14.49 -7.97
C GLY A 71 10.88 -13.04 -7.91
N GLY A 72 11.39 -12.55 -9.05
CA GLY A 72 11.98 -11.22 -9.18
C GLY A 72 13.41 -11.12 -8.64
N ASP A 73 14.00 -9.97 -8.90
CA ASP A 73 15.39 -9.66 -8.59
C ASP A 73 15.46 -8.42 -7.68
N VAL A 74 16.44 -8.41 -6.79
CA VAL A 74 16.70 -7.28 -5.89
C VAL A 74 18.16 -6.92 -6.00
N TYR A 75 18.44 -5.68 -6.36
CA TYR A 75 19.78 -5.15 -6.51
C TYR A 75 20.07 -4.15 -5.41
N PHE A 76 21.21 -4.28 -4.76
CA PHE A 76 21.70 -3.33 -3.77
C PHE A 76 23.09 -2.86 -4.19
N ASP A 77 23.27 -1.56 -4.36
CA ASP A 77 24.54 -0.96 -4.85
C ASP A 77 24.99 -1.60 -6.19
N GLY A 78 24.02 -1.87 -7.06
CA GLY A 78 24.21 -2.51 -8.37
C GLY A 78 24.47 -4.02 -8.37
N GLU A 79 24.52 -4.67 -7.20
CA GLU A 79 24.74 -6.10 -7.07
C GLU A 79 23.44 -6.86 -6.75
N ASP A 80 23.15 -7.94 -7.48
CA ASP A 80 21.98 -8.78 -7.22
C ASP A 80 22.15 -9.56 -5.90
N ILE A 81 21.35 -9.19 -4.91
CA ILE A 81 21.42 -9.79 -3.58
C ILE A 81 20.70 -11.13 -3.50
N THR A 82 19.86 -11.50 -4.47
CA THR A 82 19.09 -12.75 -4.44
C THR A 82 20.00 -13.97 -4.56
N GLU A 83 21.15 -13.81 -5.23
CA GLU A 83 22.16 -14.85 -5.41
C GLU A 83 23.14 -14.97 -4.24
N TYR A 84 23.12 -14.04 -3.28
CA TYR A 84 24.11 -13.99 -2.20
C TYR A 84 24.16 -15.26 -1.34
N GLY A 85 25.38 -15.71 -1.08
CA GLY A 85 25.69 -16.69 -0.05
C GLY A 85 25.63 -16.10 1.35
N LYS A 86 25.98 -16.90 2.36
CA LYS A 86 25.84 -16.51 3.77
C LYS A 86 26.71 -15.33 4.19
N ASP A 87 27.93 -15.25 3.68
CA ASP A 87 28.87 -14.20 4.05
C ASP A 87 28.51 -12.87 3.37
N GLU A 88 28.18 -12.90 2.08
CA GLU A 88 27.67 -11.77 1.31
C GLU A 88 26.37 -11.23 1.91
N GLN A 89 25.43 -12.11 2.26
CA GLN A 89 24.18 -11.72 2.92
C GLN A 89 24.44 -11.07 4.29
N LYS A 90 25.47 -11.51 5.02
CA LYS A 90 25.86 -10.87 6.28
C LYS A 90 26.44 -9.48 6.03
N GLU A 91 27.24 -9.29 4.99
CA GLU A 91 27.79 -7.97 4.64
C GLU A 91 26.69 -7.02 4.16
N PHE A 92 25.79 -7.48 3.30
CA PHE A 92 24.59 -6.74 2.90
C PHE A 92 23.76 -6.28 4.10
N ARG A 93 23.43 -7.20 5.01
CA ARG A 93 22.67 -6.86 6.23
C ARG A 93 23.43 -5.96 7.18
N ARG A 94 24.72 -5.70 6.99
CA ARG A 94 25.41 -4.62 7.74
C ARG A 94 25.04 -3.24 7.19
N ARG A 95 24.86 -3.15 5.87
CA ARG A 95 24.59 -1.92 5.11
C ARG A 95 23.09 -1.63 4.99
N ALA A 96 22.23 -2.64 5.08
CA ALA A 96 20.77 -2.51 5.05
C ALA A 96 20.17 -2.99 6.39
N GLN A 97 19.47 -2.09 7.08
CA GLN A 97 18.91 -2.33 8.41
C GLN A 97 17.40 -2.11 8.43
N MET A 98 16.72 -2.68 9.43
CA MET A 98 15.27 -2.59 9.57
C MET A 98 14.85 -2.14 10.97
N VAL A 99 13.82 -1.29 11.00
CA VAL A 99 13.04 -0.98 12.20
C VAL A 99 11.68 -1.65 12.03
N PHE A 100 11.32 -2.54 12.97
CA PHE A 100 10.08 -3.28 12.92
C PHE A 100 8.92 -2.54 13.60
N GLN A 101 7.69 -2.86 13.19
CA GLN A 101 6.43 -2.25 13.65
C GLN A 101 6.24 -2.27 15.18
N ASP A 102 6.51 -3.40 15.85
CA ASP A 102 6.42 -3.48 17.32
C ASP A 102 7.82 -3.39 17.96
N PRO A 103 8.20 -2.24 18.54
CA PRO A 103 9.49 -2.11 19.21
C PRO A 103 9.62 -3.06 20.41
N ASN A 104 8.53 -3.49 21.06
CA ASN A 104 8.62 -4.42 22.18
C ASN A 104 9.10 -5.81 21.75
N SER A 105 8.69 -6.25 20.56
CA SER A 105 9.12 -7.53 19.99
C SER A 105 10.62 -7.56 19.65
N ALA A 106 11.23 -6.38 19.46
CA ALA A 106 12.62 -6.24 19.05
C ALA A 106 13.63 -6.37 20.20
N PHE A 107 13.20 -6.39 21.47
CA PHE A 107 14.09 -6.40 22.64
C PHE A 107 13.92 -7.64 23.52
N ASP A 108 15.03 -8.30 23.91
CA ASP A 108 15.01 -9.27 25.00
C ASP A 108 14.84 -8.51 26.33
N PRO A 109 13.77 -8.75 27.12
CA PRO A 109 13.52 -8.02 28.35
C PRO A 109 14.58 -8.24 29.44
N ARG A 110 15.50 -9.20 29.23
CA ARG A 110 16.61 -9.50 30.14
C ARG A 110 17.90 -8.76 29.78
N MET A 111 17.94 -8.10 28.63
CA MET A 111 19.08 -7.29 28.20
C MET A 111 18.83 -5.82 28.57
N THR A 112 19.90 -5.10 28.91
CA THR A 112 19.83 -3.65 29.03
C THR A 112 19.66 -3.01 27.65
N VAL A 113 19.31 -1.72 27.63
CA VAL A 113 19.28 -0.92 26.42
C VAL A 113 20.63 -0.92 25.73
N GLY A 114 21.72 -0.73 26.49
CA GLY A 114 23.06 -0.73 25.93
C GLY A 114 23.46 -2.07 25.33
N GLU A 115 23.13 -3.18 25.99
CA GLU A 115 23.36 -4.53 25.45
C GLU A 115 22.55 -4.77 24.16
N SER A 116 21.30 -4.31 24.14
CA SER A 116 20.41 -4.49 22.98
C SER A 116 20.85 -3.67 21.77
N VAL A 117 21.29 -2.43 21.98
CA VAL A 117 21.80 -1.54 20.94
C VAL A 117 23.18 -2.00 20.45
N ALA A 118 24.04 -2.52 21.33
CA ALA A 118 25.37 -3.01 20.95
C ALA A 118 25.38 -4.39 20.28
N GLU A 119 24.29 -5.17 20.39
CA GLU A 119 24.21 -6.54 19.86
C GLU A 119 24.69 -6.66 18.40
N PRO A 120 24.26 -5.80 17.46
CA PRO A 120 24.72 -5.88 16.06
C PRO A 120 26.23 -5.69 15.93
N LEU A 121 26.86 -4.82 16.72
CA LEU A 121 28.33 -4.64 16.70
C LEU A 121 29.06 -5.96 17.01
N GLY A 122 28.57 -6.70 18.01
CA GLY A 122 29.12 -8.00 18.39
C GLY A 122 28.97 -9.07 17.31
N ILE A 123 27.83 -9.09 16.62
CA ILE A 123 27.55 -10.00 15.50
C ILE A 123 28.51 -9.73 14.33
N HIS A 124 28.83 -8.46 14.06
CA HIS A 124 29.74 -8.01 13.00
C HIS A 124 31.22 -7.91 13.45
N GLY A 125 31.55 -8.44 14.63
CA GLY A 125 32.93 -8.71 15.04
C GLY A 125 33.59 -7.62 15.89
N LEU A 126 32.92 -6.50 16.17
CA LEU A 126 33.40 -5.52 17.15
C LEU A 126 32.98 -5.99 18.55
N ARG A 127 33.95 -6.49 19.33
CA ARG A 127 33.73 -7.05 20.69
C ARG A 127 34.48 -6.29 21.79
N ASP A 128 35.04 -5.13 21.45
CA ASP A 128 35.69 -4.26 22.41
C ASP A 128 34.63 -3.52 23.23
N GLY A 129 34.53 -3.84 24.52
CA GLY A 129 33.44 -3.35 25.38
C GLY A 129 33.48 -1.84 25.57
N ASP A 130 34.66 -1.27 25.85
CA ASP A 130 34.83 0.17 26.05
C ASP A 130 34.41 0.94 24.79
N ARG A 131 34.80 0.44 23.60
CA ARG A 131 34.40 1.06 22.34
C ARG A 131 32.92 0.88 22.04
N GLN A 132 32.31 -0.26 22.38
CA GLN A 132 30.87 -0.47 22.24
C GLN A 132 30.10 0.53 23.11
N GLU A 133 30.48 0.69 24.38
CA GLU A 133 29.84 1.62 25.31
C GLU A 133 29.89 3.07 24.80
N GLU A 134 31.03 3.50 24.26
CA GLU A 134 31.18 4.82 23.65
C GLU A 134 30.23 5.04 22.47
N ILE A 135 30.21 4.10 21.51
CA ILE A 135 29.35 4.21 20.32
C ILE A 135 27.87 4.20 20.71
N VAL A 136 27.49 3.34 21.66
CA VAL A 136 26.12 3.26 22.18
C VAL A 136 25.70 4.57 22.83
N GLY A 137 26.55 5.15 23.69
CA GLY A 137 26.28 6.42 24.35
C GLY A 137 26.05 7.55 23.35
N ASP A 138 26.97 7.71 22.39
CA ASP A 138 26.86 8.70 21.31
C ASP A 138 25.56 8.53 20.51
N LEU A 139 25.18 7.29 20.20
CA LEU A 139 23.99 7.03 19.40
C LEU A 139 22.68 7.24 20.17
N LEU A 140 22.66 6.89 21.46
CA LEU A 140 21.53 7.21 22.34
C LEU A 140 21.30 8.72 22.42
N GLU A 141 22.38 9.51 22.54
CA GLU A 141 22.27 10.97 22.53
C GLU A 141 21.72 11.51 21.21
N ARG A 142 22.16 10.96 20.07
CA ARG A 142 21.65 11.35 18.74
C ARG A 142 20.15 11.10 18.58
N VAL A 143 19.64 9.99 19.11
CA VAL A 143 18.19 9.71 19.07
C VAL A 143 17.40 10.43 20.17
N GLY A 144 18.02 11.37 20.89
CA GLY A 144 17.38 12.20 21.92
C GLY A 144 17.20 11.49 23.27
N MET A 145 18.07 10.54 23.60
CA MET A 145 18.12 9.85 24.89
C MET A 145 19.38 10.24 25.69
N SER A 146 19.45 9.86 26.97
CA SER A 146 20.68 10.03 27.75
C SER A 146 21.62 8.85 27.52
N ALA A 147 22.93 9.07 27.45
CA ALA A 147 23.90 7.97 27.46
C ALA A 147 23.76 7.07 28.72
N ASP A 148 23.35 7.64 29.86
CA ASP A 148 23.10 6.89 31.10
C ASP A 148 21.94 5.88 30.97
N ASP A 149 21.03 6.09 30.00
CA ASP A 149 19.90 5.18 29.74
C ASP A 149 20.37 3.80 29.24
N ALA A 150 21.62 3.67 28.76
CA ALA A 150 22.20 2.39 28.35
C ALA A 150 22.17 1.33 29.46
N SER A 151 22.24 1.76 30.72
CA SER A 151 22.25 0.87 31.89
C SER A 151 20.86 0.35 32.30
N ARG A 152 19.79 0.93 31.72
CA ARG A 152 18.39 0.64 32.05
C ARG A 152 17.83 -0.47 31.16
N TYR A 153 16.68 -1.00 31.53
CA TYR A 153 15.99 -2.06 30.80
C TYR A 153 14.85 -1.50 29.93
N PRO A 154 14.52 -2.16 28.80
CA PRO A 154 13.46 -1.69 27.90
C PRO A 154 12.11 -1.41 28.57
N HIS A 155 11.73 -2.16 29.60
CA HIS A 155 10.45 -1.98 30.30
C HIS A 155 10.36 -0.68 31.12
N GLU A 156 11.46 0.04 31.28
CA GLU A 156 11.53 1.32 32.01
C GLU A 156 11.26 2.55 31.12
N PHE A 157 10.94 2.34 29.84
CA PHE A 157 10.77 3.39 28.83
C PHE A 157 9.35 3.43 28.24
N SER A 158 8.94 4.63 27.80
CA SER A 158 7.68 4.83 27.05
C SER A 158 7.74 4.20 25.65
N GLY A 159 6.60 4.12 24.96
CA GLY A 159 6.54 3.63 23.58
C GLY A 159 7.46 4.42 22.64
N GLY A 160 7.39 5.75 22.67
CA GLY A 160 8.26 6.61 21.86
C GLY A 160 9.75 6.48 22.20
N GLN A 161 10.08 6.33 23.49
CA GLN A 161 11.47 6.08 23.90
C GLN A 161 11.96 4.72 23.40
N LYS A 162 11.14 3.67 23.44
CA LYS A 162 11.47 2.37 22.85
C LYS A 162 11.67 2.46 21.33
N GLN A 163 10.90 3.31 20.65
CA GLN A 163 11.08 3.57 19.23
C GLN A 163 12.43 4.24 18.95
N ARG A 164 12.81 5.26 19.74
CA ARG A 164 14.14 5.88 19.68
C ARG A 164 15.27 4.86 19.92
N ILE A 165 15.11 3.96 20.89
CA ILE A 165 16.05 2.85 21.12
C ILE A 165 16.12 1.90 19.91
N ALA A 166 14.98 1.58 19.29
CA ALA A 166 14.93 0.72 18.11
C ALA A 166 15.64 1.35 16.91
N LEU A 167 15.44 2.66 16.71
CA LEU A 167 16.18 3.46 15.72
C LEU A 167 17.68 3.43 16.01
N ALA A 168 18.11 3.71 17.24
CA ALA A 168 19.53 3.61 17.62
C ALA A 168 20.10 2.22 17.32
N ARG A 169 19.39 1.15 17.67
CA ARG A 169 19.83 -0.22 17.37
C ARG A 169 20.00 -0.45 15.86
N SER A 170 19.12 0.07 15.02
CA SER A 170 19.21 -0.06 13.56
C SER A 170 20.34 0.77 12.95
N LEU A 171 20.70 1.90 13.56
CA LEU A 171 21.72 2.82 13.04
C LEU A 171 23.14 2.50 13.52
N ILE A 172 23.29 1.61 14.52
CA ILE A 172 24.57 1.33 15.18
C ILE A 172 25.67 0.85 14.22
N LEU A 173 25.29 0.24 13.09
CA LEU A 173 26.21 -0.24 12.07
C LEU A 173 26.57 0.81 11.02
N ASN A 174 25.97 2.00 11.08
CA ASN A 174 25.98 3.05 10.03
C ASN A 174 25.52 2.47 8.68
N PRO A 175 24.23 2.08 8.57
CA PRO A 175 23.69 1.54 7.33
C PRO A 175 23.61 2.61 6.23
N ASP A 176 23.62 2.17 4.97
CA ASP A 176 23.35 3.00 3.79
C ASP A 176 21.84 3.04 3.48
N LEU A 177 21.10 2.00 3.89
CA LEU A 177 19.65 1.84 3.72
C LEU A 177 18.98 1.47 5.05
N LEU A 178 17.93 2.22 5.40
CA LEU A 178 17.04 1.90 6.51
C LEU A 178 15.61 1.62 6.02
N VAL A 179 15.10 0.44 6.33
CA VAL A 179 13.69 0.07 6.09
C VAL A 179 12.92 0.26 7.39
N ALA A 180 11.96 1.18 7.41
CA ALA A 180 11.15 1.48 8.58
C ALA A 180 9.72 0.99 8.36
N ASP A 181 9.35 -0.13 9.01
CA ASP A 181 8.03 -0.74 8.90
C ASP A 181 7.08 -0.21 9.96
N GLU A 182 6.20 0.71 9.57
CA GLU A 182 5.26 1.42 10.44
C GLU A 182 5.90 1.96 11.74
N PRO A 183 6.94 2.82 11.66
CA PRO A 183 7.72 3.22 12.83
C PRO A 183 6.95 4.06 13.86
N VAL A 184 5.73 4.47 13.54
CA VAL A 184 4.93 5.41 14.35
C VAL A 184 3.50 4.94 14.66
N SER A 185 3.05 3.78 14.14
CA SER A 185 1.64 3.38 14.18
C SER A 185 1.07 3.14 15.59
N ALA A 186 1.91 2.77 16.55
CA ALA A 186 1.51 2.53 17.94
C ALA A 186 1.72 3.74 18.88
N LEU A 187 2.03 4.92 18.34
CA LEU A 187 2.40 6.11 19.12
C LEU A 187 1.30 7.19 19.08
N ASP A 188 1.26 8.04 20.10
CA ASP A 188 0.39 9.22 20.11
C ASP A 188 0.88 10.28 19.11
N VAL A 189 -0.04 11.09 18.56
CA VAL A 189 0.23 12.07 17.48
C VAL A 189 1.41 13.00 17.79
N SER A 190 1.57 13.45 19.04
CA SER A 190 2.71 14.29 19.43
C SER A 190 4.05 13.53 19.32
N VAL A 191 4.11 12.32 19.83
CA VAL A 191 5.31 11.48 19.75
C VAL A 191 5.57 11.04 18.30
N GLN A 192 4.55 10.77 17.50
CA GLN A 192 4.72 10.46 16.07
C GLN A 192 5.47 11.59 15.37
N ALA A 193 5.04 12.85 15.54
CA ALA A 193 5.70 14.01 14.92
C ALA A 193 7.17 14.15 15.37
N GLU A 194 7.48 13.88 16.64
CA GLU A 194 8.86 13.89 17.13
C GLU A 194 9.73 12.80 16.49
N ILE A 195 9.18 11.59 16.28
CA ILE A 195 9.92 10.49 15.65
C ILE A 195 10.13 10.76 14.15
N LEU A 196 9.13 11.31 13.46
CA LEU A 196 9.25 11.67 12.04
C LEU A 196 10.28 12.78 11.82
N SER A 197 10.28 13.82 12.67
CA SER A 197 11.31 14.86 12.65
C SER A 197 12.71 14.28 12.89
N LEU A 198 12.83 13.33 13.82
CA LEU A 198 14.11 12.66 14.07
C LEU A 198 14.58 11.84 12.86
N LEU A 199 13.68 11.15 12.16
CA LEU A 199 14.01 10.40 10.94
C LEU A 199 14.50 11.33 9.83
N ASP A 200 13.83 12.47 9.62
CA ASP A 200 14.24 13.50 8.66
C ASP A 200 15.63 14.09 9.01
N ASP A 201 15.85 14.46 10.27
CA ASP A 201 17.15 14.95 10.76
C ASP A 201 18.26 13.91 10.51
N LEU A 202 18.00 12.63 10.83
CA LEU A 202 18.96 11.54 10.66
C LEU A 202 19.25 11.25 9.18
N GLN A 203 18.26 11.35 8.30
CA GLN A 203 18.44 11.21 6.86
C GLN A 203 19.43 12.27 6.35
N GLN A 204 19.23 13.53 6.73
CA GLN A 204 20.04 14.65 6.25
C GLN A 204 21.46 14.59 6.82
N GLU A 205 21.60 14.24 8.10
CA GLU A 205 22.90 14.17 8.77
C GLU A 205 23.77 12.99 8.30
N LEU A 206 23.14 11.86 7.98
CA LEU A 206 23.84 10.60 7.66
C LEU A 206 23.86 10.29 6.16
N ASN A 207 23.17 11.07 5.33
CA ASN A 207 22.90 10.74 3.92
C ASN A 207 22.30 9.33 3.79
N LEU A 208 21.37 9.01 4.70
CA LEU A 208 20.76 7.69 4.83
C LEU A 208 19.61 7.54 3.84
N SER A 209 19.62 6.49 3.05
CA SER A 209 18.50 6.18 2.16
C SER A 209 17.43 5.43 2.93
N MET A 210 16.15 5.70 2.68
CA MET A 210 15.06 5.16 3.49
C MET A 210 13.92 4.58 2.65
N LEU A 211 13.41 3.43 3.08
CA LEU A 211 12.11 2.91 2.68
C LEU A 211 11.17 2.97 3.88
N LEU A 212 10.21 3.88 3.86
CA LEU A 212 9.23 4.08 4.92
C LEU A 212 7.91 3.40 4.56
N ILE A 213 7.46 2.45 5.37
CA ILE A 213 6.15 1.81 5.21
C ILE A 213 5.17 2.45 6.19
N SER A 214 4.01 2.85 5.68
CA SER A 214 2.94 3.42 6.47
C SER A 214 1.58 3.03 5.89
N HIS A 215 0.53 3.03 6.71
CA HIS A 215 -0.85 3.07 6.21
C HIS A 215 -1.46 4.49 6.31
N ASP A 216 -0.72 5.43 6.89
CA ASP A 216 -1.11 6.82 7.04
C ASP A 216 -0.38 7.68 5.99
N LEU A 217 -1.17 8.28 5.08
CA LEU A 217 -0.66 9.16 4.04
C LEU A 217 -0.12 10.48 4.62
N GLY A 218 -0.66 10.98 5.73
CA GLY A 218 -0.15 12.19 6.38
C GLY A 218 1.28 12.00 6.90
N VAL A 219 1.62 10.79 7.34
CA VAL A 219 3.00 10.43 7.73
C VAL A 219 3.95 10.52 6.54
N VAL A 220 3.58 9.95 5.39
CA VAL A 220 4.48 9.98 4.22
C VAL A 220 4.59 11.37 3.62
N GLN A 221 3.53 12.17 3.68
CA GLN A 221 3.56 13.57 3.22
C GLN A 221 4.65 14.40 3.91
N GLN A 222 4.96 14.07 5.18
CA GLN A 222 5.88 14.84 5.99
C GLN A 222 7.37 14.52 5.70
N VAL A 223 7.69 13.29 5.29
CA VAL A 223 9.10 12.81 5.29
C VAL A 223 9.53 12.09 4.01
N CYS A 224 8.61 11.74 3.10
CA CYS A 224 8.97 11.02 1.88
C CYS A 224 9.15 11.97 0.70
N ASP A 225 10.14 11.70 -0.14
CA ASP A 225 10.35 12.38 -1.43
C ASP A 225 9.43 11.81 -2.52
N ARG A 226 9.25 10.49 -2.51
CA ARG A 226 8.40 9.73 -3.43
C ARG A 226 7.54 8.74 -2.67
N VAL A 227 6.40 8.39 -3.23
CA VAL A 227 5.48 7.41 -2.64
C VAL A 227 5.06 6.41 -3.70
N GLY A 228 5.04 5.12 -3.32
CA GLY A 228 4.38 4.04 -4.05
C GLY A 228 3.14 3.59 -3.28
N VAL A 229 2.01 3.53 -3.96
CA VAL A 229 0.73 3.07 -3.41
C VAL A 229 0.55 1.60 -3.78
N MET A 230 0.35 0.75 -2.77
CA MET A 230 0.14 -0.69 -2.92
C MET A 230 -1.31 -1.09 -2.68
N TYR A 231 -1.81 -1.98 -3.54
CA TYR A 231 -3.08 -2.66 -3.37
C TYR A 231 -2.93 -4.14 -3.71
N LEU A 232 -3.42 -5.04 -2.83
CA LEU A 232 -3.38 -6.50 -3.01
C LEU A 232 -2.05 -7.09 -3.54
N GLY A 233 -0.91 -6.58 -3.06
CA GLY A 233 0.41 -7.10 -3.41
C GLY A 233 1.06 -6.45 -4.63
N GLU A 234 0.40 -5.49 -5.25
CA GLU A 234 0.85 -4.81 -6.47
C GLU A 234 1.05 -3.31 -6.21
N LEU A 235 1.91 -2.65 -7.01
CA LEU A 235 2.00 -1.19 -7.04
C LEU A 235 0.97 -0.65 -8.02
N VAL A 236 0.02 0.15 -7.53
CA VAL A 236 -1.04 0.74 -8.36
C VAL A 236 -0.76 2.16 -8.80
N GLU A 237 0.12 2.87 -8.10
CA GLU A 237 0.56 4.21 -8.46
C GLU A 237 1.91 4.53 -7.81
N MET A 238 2.76 5.29 -8.49
CA MET A 238 4.01 5.77 -7.91
C MET A 238 4.35 7.14 -8.45
N GLY A 239 4.80 8.07 -7.61
CA GLY A 239 5.18 9.41 -8.01
C GLY A 239 5.97 10.12 -6.93
N THR A 240 6.34 11.39 -7.14
CA THR A 240 6.75 12.25 -6.03
C THR A 240 5.59 12.46 -5.07
N THR A 241 5.92 12.78 -3.81
CA THR A 241 4.90 13.07 -2.81
C THR A 241 4.02 14.26 -3.23
N GLU A 242 4.57 15.26 -3.91
CA GLU A 242 3.80 16.40 -4.42
C GLU A 242 2.82 15.96 -5.53
N GLU A 243 3.31 15.24 -6.55
CA GLU A 243 2.49 14.75 -7.67
C GLU A 243 1.28 13.91 -7.20
N LEU A 244 1.52 12.97 -6.29
CA LEU A 244 0.45 12.09 -5.80
C LEU A 244 -0.61 12.82 -4.99
N PHE A 245 -0.23 13.83 -4.20
CA PHE A 245 -1.17 14.58 -3.37
C PHE A 245 -1.94 15.64 -4.17
N GLU A 246 -1.34 16.18 -5.22
CA GLU A 246 -1.98 17.20 -6.06
C GLU A 246 -2.84 16.61 -7.18
N ASN A 247 -2.40 15.52 -7.80
CA ASN A 247 -3.05 14.94 -8.98
C ASN A 247 -2.97 13.41 -8.98
N PRO A 248 -3.60 12.72 -8.02
CA PRO A 248 -3.63 11.25 -8.01
C PRO A 248 -4.35 10.72 -9.25
N GLN A 249 -3.80 9.67 -9.84
CA GLN A 249 -4.25 9.09 -11.10
C GLN A 249 -5.01 7.78 -10.91
N HIS A 250 -4.75 7.04 -9.84
CA HIS A 250 -5.49 5.82 -9.54
C HIS A 250 -6.67 6.11 -8.58
N PRO A 251 -7.91 5.67 -8.87
CA PRO A 251 -9.07 5.94 -8.01
C PRO A 251 -8.91 5.47 -6.55
N TYR A 252 -8.11 4.41 -6.33
CA TYR A 252 -7.71 3.99 -4.97
C TYR A 252 -6.88 5.05 -4.24
N THR A 253 -5.86 5.63 -4.88
CA THR A 253 -5.03 6.69 -4.30
C THR A 253 -5.87 7.92 -3.97
N GLU A 254 -6.77 8.31 -4.87
CA GLU A 254 -7.70 9.42 -4.65
C GLU A 254 -8.58 9.17 -3.42
N ALA A 255 -9.12 7.95 -3.28
CA ALA A 255 -9.94 7.59 -2.13
C ALA A 255 -9.14 7.57 -0.81
N LEU A 256 -7.90 7.08 -0.83
CA LEU A 256 -7.03 7.14 0.34
C LEU A 256 -6.73 8.59 0.75
N LEU A 257 -6.45 9.49 -0.20
CA LEU A 257 -6.20 10.90 0.05
C LEU A 257 -7.45 11.64 0.56
N ALA A 258 -8.63 11.34 0.00
CA ALA A 258 -9.90 11.92 0.42
C ALA A 258 -10.26 11.56 1.89
N SER A 259 -9.68 10.49 2.43
CA SER A 259 -9.85 10.09 3.83
C SER A 259 -9.01 10.91 4.82
N ILE A 260 -8.03 11.69 4.33
CA ILE A 260 -7.17 12.53 5.17
C ILE A 260 -7.98 13.73 5.69
N PRO A 261 -8.08 13.94 7.01
CA PRO A 261 -8.83 15.08 7.56
C PRO A 261 -8.19 16.41 7.18
N ASP A 262 -8.96 17.33 6.59
CA ASP A 262 -8.50 18.71 6.39
C ASP A 262 -8.37 19.42 7.76
N PRO A 263 -7.22 20.04 8.06
CA PRO A 263 -7.03 20.83 9.27
C PRO A 263 -8.00 22.02 9.41
N ASP A 264 -8.52 22.56 8.30
CA ASP A 264 -9.53 23.61 8.32
C ASP A 264 -10.95 23.01 8.46
N PRO A 265 -11.62 23.17 9.62
CA PRO A 265 -12.95 22.60 9.85
C PRO A 265 -14.05 23.15 8.94
N ARG A 266 -13.74 24.17 8.12
CA ARG A 266 -14.64 24.77 7.13
C ARG A 266 -14.53 24.09 5.76
N GLN A 267 -13.46 23.35 5.50
CA GLN A 267 -13.22 22.59 4.29
C GLN A 267 -13.40 21.10 4.63
N ARG A 268 -14.66 20.64 4.70
CA ARG A 268 -14.88 19.19 4.62
C ARG A 268 -14.81 18.83 3.15
N GLY A 269 -13.73 18.15 2.74
CA GLY A 269 -13.70 17.49 1.46
C GLY A 269 -14.86 16.50 1.34
N ASP A 270 -15.31 16.26 0.11
CA ASP A 270 -16.23 15.17 -0.18
C ASP A 270 -15.48 13.86 0.04
N ALA A 271 -15.77 13.19 1.16
CA ALA A 271 -15.12 11.93 1.49
C ALA A 271 -15.56 10.87 0.47
N ILE A 272 -14.60 10.33 -0.29
CA ILE A 272 -14.83 9.14 -1.11
C ILE A 272 -14.86 7.96 -0.15
N GLU A 273 -16.07 7.48 0.18
CA GLU A 273 -16.22 6.26 0.98
C GLU A 273 -15.93 5.04 0.11
N LEU A 274 -14.81 4.36 0.38
CA LEU A 274 -14.58 3.02 -0.18
C LEU A 274 -15.57 2.05 0.45
N THR A 275 -16.53 1.58 -0.34
CA THR A 275 -17.49 0.55 0.07
C THR A 275 -16.89 -0.85 -0.06
N GLY A 276 -17.40 -1.79 0.74
CA GLY A 276 -16.96 -3.18 0.74
C GLY A 276 -15.66 -3.47 1.49
N ASP A 277 -15.45 -4.75 1.84
CA ASP A 277 -14.22 -5.24 2.45
C ASP A 277 -13.11 -5.40 1.41
N VAL A 278 -11.84 -5.31 1.84
CA VAL A 278 -10.70 -5.66 1.00
C VAL A 278 -10.85 -7.12 0.53
N PRO A 279 -10.75 -7.42 -0.78
CA PRO A 279 -10.88 -8.78 -1.28
C PRO A 279 -9.89 -9.75 -0.63
N ASP A 280 -10.26 -11.03 -0.53
CA ASP A 280 -9.40 -12.06 0.03
C ASP A 280 -8.16 -12.27 -0.86
N PRO A 281 -6.93 -12.01 -0.37
CA PRO A 281 -5.71 -12.17 -1.17
C PRO A 281 -5.42 -13.62 -1.62
N SER A 282 -6.12 -14.61 -1.07
CA SER A 282 -6.07 -16.01 -1.51
C SER A 282 -6.93 -16.31 -2.73
N ASN A 283 -7.86 -15.41 -3.07
CA ASN A 283 -8.73 -15.46 -4.24
C ASN A 283 -8.95 -14.04 -4.78
N PRO A 284 -7.91 -13.41 -5.36
CA PRO A 284 -8.00 -12.04 -5.85
C PRO A 284 -9.01 -11.95 -7.01
N PRO A 285 -9.63 -10.77 -7.21
CA PRO A 285 -10.48 -10.50 -8.38
C PRO A 285 -9.72 -10.71 -9.70
N SER A 286 -10.44 -10.98 -10.79
CA SER A 286 -9.84 -10.99 -12.13
C SER A 286 -9.59 -9.58 -12.66
N GLY A 287 -8.69 -9.44 -13.63
CA GLY A 287 -8.37 -8.14 -14.23
C GLY A 287 -7.73 -7.18 -13.22
N CYS A 288 -8.24 -5.96 -13.12
CA CYS A 288 -7.82 -4.97 -12.14
C CYS A 288 -8.24 -5.42 -10.73
N SER A 289 -7.27 -5.67 -9.84
CA SER A 289 -7.51 -6.06 -8.45
C SER A 289 -8.47 -5.13 -7.68
N PHE A 290 -8.53 -3.83 -8.04
CA PHE A 290 -9.37 -2.83 -7.37
C PHE A 290 -10.78 -2.66 -7.96
N HIS A 291 -11.09 -3.25 -9.12
CA HIS A 291 -12.39 -3.02 -9.79
C HIS A 291 -13.63 -3.27 -8.91
N PRO A 292 -13.66 -4.23 -7.95
CA PRO A 292 -14.86 -4.45 -7.13
C PRO A 292 -15.18 -3.29 -6.18
N ARG A 293 -14.20 -2.44 -5.88
CA ARG A 293 -14.32 -1.28 -4.97
C ARG A 293 -14.10 0.05 -5.67
N CYS A 294 -13.80 0.02 -6.96
CA CYS A 294 -13.48 1.23 -7.72
C CYS A 294 -14.76 2.03 -8.00
N PRO A 295 -14.82 3.33 -7.67
CA PRO A 295 -15.97 4.17 -8.03
C PRO A 295 -15.98 4.50 -9.53
N ARG A 296 -14.82 4.44 -10.19
CA ARG A 296 -14.62 4.80 -11.61
C ARG A 296 -14.28 3.59 -12.48
N VAL A 297 -15.03 2.49 -12.33
CA VAL A 297 -14.89 1.34 -13.23
C VAL A 297 -15.21 1.78 -14.66
N VAL A 298 -14.35 1.40 -15.61
CA VAL A 298 -14.52 1.76 -17.02
C VAL A 298 -15.75 1.03 -17.59
N PRO A 299 -16.76 1.74 -18.11
CA PRO A 299 -17.92 1.10 -18.74
C PRO A 299 -17.52 0.34 -20.01
N PRO A 300 -18.34 -0.64 -20.46
CA PRO A 300 -18.15 -1.25 -21.78
C PRO A 300 -18.25 -0.20 -22.89
N GLU A 301 -17.40 -0.32 -23.92
CA GLU A 301 -17.32 0.64 -25.03
C GLU A 301 -18.62 0.73 -25.85
N GLU A 302 -19.49 -0.27 -25.74
CA GLU A 302 -20.76 -0.35 -26.44
C GLU A 302 -21.82 0.61 -25.91
N PHE A 303 -21.64 1.19 -24.71
CA PHE A 303 -22.63 2.03 -24.03
C PHE A 303 -22.04 3.39 -23.62
N ASP A 304 -22.85 4.44 -23.76
CA ASP A 304 -22.47 5.79 -23.32
C ASP A 304 -22.94 6.07 -21.88
N PHE A 305 -22.07 5.80 -20.91
CA PHE A 305 -22.30 6.15 -19.51
C PHE A 305 -21.58 7.46 -19.18
N PRO A 306 -22.26 8.46 -18.59
CA PRO A 306 -21.58 9.58 -17.95
C PRO A 306 -20.66 9.08 -16.84
N GLU A 307 -19.59 9.83 -16.57
CA GLU A 307 -18.65 9.55 -15.49
C GLU A 307 -19.41 9.25 -14.18
N ASP A 308 -18.96 8.20 -13.48
CA ASP A 308 -19.50 7.65 -12.23
C ASP A 308 -20.86 6.92 -12.30
N SER A 309 -21.65 7.06 -13.38
CA SER A 309 -23.01 6.47 -13.45
C SER A 309 -23.06 4.96 -13.73
N PHE A 310 -21.92 4.39 -14.14
CA PHE A 310 -21.84 2.95 -14.41
C PHE A 310 -21.71 2.14 -13.11
N ARG A 311 -21.27 2.76 -12.01
CA ARG A 311 -21.00 2.03 -10.77
C ARG A 311 -22.26 1.43 -10.17
N GLU A 312 -23.37 2.16 -10.19
CA GLU A 312 -24.67 1.68 -9.69
C GLU A 312 -25.21 0.52 -10.53
N VAL A 313 -25.01 0.57 -11.86
CA VAL A 313 -25.39 -0.53 -12.76
C VAL A 313 -24.54 -1.77 -12.47
N LEU A 314 -23.24 -1.60 -12.22
CA LEU A 314 -22.36 -2.69 -11.83
C LEU A 314 -22.74 -3.26 -10.46
N ASP A 315 -23.09 -2.43 -9.48
CA ASP A 315 -23.57 -2.89 -8.16
C ASP A 315 -24.85 -3.71 -8.28
N PHE A 316 -25.81 -3.22 -9.06
CA PHE A 316 -27.03 -3.97 -9.35
C PHE A 316 -26.72 -5.32 -10.00
N ARG A 317 -25.86 -5.35 -11.02
CA ARG A 317 -25.43 -6.58 -11.67
C ARG A 317 -24.77 -7.56 -10.69
N LEU A 318 -23.81 -7.10 -9.89
CA LEU A 318 -23.09 -7.96 -8.93
C LEU A 318 -24.02 -8.50 -7.86
N ALA A 319 -24.99 -7.71 -7.39
CA ALA A 319 -25.99 -8.17 -6.43
C ALA A 319 -26.87 -9.29 -7.02
N VAL A 320 -27.29 -9.13 -8.28
CA VAL A 320 -28.07 -10.15 -9.00
C VAL A 320 -27.25 -11.43 -9.21
N GLU A 321 -26.00 -11.32 -9.66
CA GLU A 321 -25.11 -12.47 -9.90
C GLU A 321 -24.80 -13.26 -8.60
N ASN A 322 -24.72 -12.57 -7.47
CA ASN A 322 -24.46 -13.20 -6.17
C ASN A 322 -25.73 -13.71 -5.46
N GLY A 323 -26.91 -13.38 -5.97
CA GLY A 323 -28.19 -13.67 -5.30
C GLY A 323 -28.39 -12.83 -4.03
N ASP A 324 -27.80 -11.64 -3.98
CA ASP A 324 -27.90 -10.67 -2.88
C ASP A 324 -29.07 -9.69 -3.10
N VAL A 325 -30.20 -10.20 -3.60
CA VAL A 325 -31.42 -9.44 -3.87
C VAL A 325 -32.51 -9.89 -2.91
N ASP A 326 -33.06 -8.98 -2.11
CA ASP A 326 -34.16 -9.32 -1.20
C ASP A 326 -35.51 -9.27 -1.95
N GLU A 327 -35.88 -10.37 -2.61
CA GLU A 327 -37.13 -10.49 -3.37
C GLU A 327 -38.39 -10.13 -2.56
N ASP A 328 -38.36 -10.28 -1.23
CA ASP A 328 -39.49 -9.98 -0.36
C ASP A 328 -39.71 -8.45 -0.17
N LEU A 329 -38.73 -7.63 -0.56
CA LEU A 329 -38.75 -6.17 -0.44
C LEU A 329 -39.09 -5.44 -1.75
N LEU A 330 -39.13 -6.13 -2.89
CA LEU A 330 -39.25 -5.55 -4.22
C LEU A 330 -40.67 -5.70 -4.80
N ALA A 331 -41.50 -4.65 -4.74
CA ALA A 331 -42.89 -4.69 -5.25
C ALA A 331 -43.04 -4.18 -6.70
N GLY A 332 -41.99 -3.61 -7.29
CA GLY A 332 -41.93 -3.21 -8.70
C GLY A 332 -40.62 -2.52 -9.07
N GLU A 333 -40.49 -2.12 -10.34
CA GLU A 333 -39.25 -1.55 -10.90
C GLU A 333 -38.71 -0.35 -10.11
N GLY A 334 -39.59 0.50 -9.59
CA GLY A 334 -39.20 1.66 -8.79
C GLY A 334 -38.49 1.27 -7.48
N ASP A 335 -38.90 0.17 -6.84
CA ASP A 335 -38.30 -0.29 -5.59
C ASP A 335 -36.89 -0.85 -5.86
N VAL A 336 -36.72 -1.58 -6.97
CA VAL A 336 -35.40 -2.10 -7.39
C VAL A 336 -34.44 -0.95 -7.66
N ARG A 337 -34.89 0.05 -8.44
CA ARG A 337 -34.06 1.21 -8.75
C ARG A 337 -33.70 2.01 -7.50
N GLU A 338 -34.63 2.18 -6.56
CA GLU A 338 -34.35 2.85 -5.28
C GLU A 338 -33.36 2.08 -4.41
N GLU A 339 -33.50 0.75 -4.31
CA GLU A 339 -32.62 -0.11 -3.52
C GLU A 339 -31.16 -0.07 -4.00
N PHE A 340 -30.96 -0.14 -5.32
CA PHE A 340 -29.62 -0.14 -5.93
C PHE A 340 -29.12 1.25 -6.34
N GLY A 341 -29.84 2.31 -6.00
CA GLY A 341 -29.44 3.69 -6.34
C GLY A 341 -29.46 4.01 -7.84
N LEU A 342 -30.13 3.19 -8.65
CA LEU A 342 -30.22 3.39 -10.09
C LEU A 342 -31.06 4.65 -10.42
N PRO A 343 -30.69 5.43 -11.45
CA PRO A 343 -31.51 6.55 -11.89
C PRO A 343 -32.86 6.06 -12.44
N SER A 344 -33.85 6.95 -12.50
CA SER A 344 -35.18 6.63 -13.04
C SER A 344 -35.16 6.22 -14.52
N ALA A 345 -34.11 6.61 -15.25
CA ALA A 345 -33.77 6.16 -16.59
C ALA A 345 -32.27 6.40 -16.81
N LEU A 346 -31.58 5.46 -17.44
CA LEU A 346 -30.20 5.64 -17.88
C LEU A 346 -30.11 6.59 -19.08
N PRO A 347 -28.98 7.30 -19.26
CA PRO A 347 -28.79 8.20 -20.39
C PRO A 347 -28.72 7.51 -21.75
N ASP A 348 -28.18 6.29 -21.78
CA ASP A 348 -28.09 5.45 -22.97
C ASP A 348 -29.34 4.56 -23.09
N ASP A 349 -30.05 4.69 -24.21
CA ASP A 349 -31.32 4.00 -24.46
C ASP A 349 -31.14 2.47 -24.55
N ASP A 350 -30.01 1.99 -25.06
CA ASP A 350 -29.72 0.56 -25.19
C ASP A 350 -29.35 -0.04 -23.82
N ALA A 351 -28.56 0.68 -23.01
CA ALA A 351 -28.28 0.31 -21.63
C ALA A 351 -29.57 0.28 -20.78
N GLU A 352 -30.42 1.30 -20.91
CA GLU A 352 -31.71 1.36 -20.23
C GLU A 352 -32.60 0.17 -20.59
N ALA A 353 -32.65 -0.21 -21.87
CA ALA A 353 -33.43 -1.36 -22.31
C ALA A 353 -32.94 -2.68 -21.69
N VAL A 354 -31.62 -2.84 -21.53
CA VAL A 354 -31.02 -4.01 -20.85
C VAL A 354 -31.40 -4.02 -19.38
N VAL A 355 -31.21 -2.91 -18.66
CA VAL A 355 -31.50 -2.81 -17.22
C VAL A 355 -32.98 -3.02 -16.94
N SER A 356 -33.89 -2.34 -17.63
CA SER A 356 -35.34 -2.55 -17.46
C SER A 356 -35.75 -4.00 -17.73
N SER A 357 -35.18 -4.64 -18.76
CA SER A 357 -35.49 -6.05 -19.04
C SER A 357 -34.96 -6.99 -17.95
N ALA A 358 -33.79 -6.71 -17.38
CA ALA A 358 -33.25 -7.49 -16.26
C ALA A 358 -34.11 -7.35 -15.00
N ILE A 359 -34.61 -6.13 -14.73
CA ILE A 359 -35.55 -5.89 -13.63
C ILE A 359 -36.86 -6.66 -13.86
N ASP A 360 -37.38 -6.68 -15.10
CA ASP A 360 -38.56 -7.48 -15.43
C ASP A 360 -38.32 -8.98 -15.21
N ASP A 361 -37.13 -9.50 -15.56
CA ASP A 361 -36.72 -10.89 -15.34
C ASP A 361 -36.65 -11.21 -13.83
N LEU A 362 -36.08 -10.33 -13.00
CA LEU A 362 -36.07 -10.44 -11.53
C LEU A 362 -37.48 -10.45 -10.92
N LEU A 363 -38.34 -9.50 -11.32
CA LEU A 363 -39.72 -9.42 -10.80
C LEU A 363 -40.58 -10.62 -11.24
N ALA A 364 -40.16 -11.33 -12.28
CA ALA A 364 -40.76 -12.60 -12.70
C ALA A 364 -40.21 -13.82 -11.94
N GLY A 365 -39.19 -13.65 -11.10
CA GLY A 365 -38.48 -14.70 -10.36
C GLY A 365 -37.49 -15.48 -11.21
N ASP A 366 -36.96 -14.89 -12.28
CA ASP A 366 -35.95 -15.47 -13.17
C ASP A 366 -34.59 -14.78 -12.97
N GLU A 367 -34.00 -14.98 -11.78
CA GLU A 367 -32.70 -14.41 -11.41
C GLU A 367 -31.58 -14.82 -12.38
N ASP A 368 -31.58 -16.08 -12.83
CA ASP A 368 -30.59 -16.59 -13.78
C ASP A 368 -30.65 -15.81 -15.11
N ALA A 369 -31.86 -15.53 -15.64
CA ALA A 369 -32.01 -14.75 -16.86
C ALA A 369 -31.59 -13.28 -16.69
N ALA A 370 -31.86 -12.69 -15.52
CA ALA A 370 -31.41 -11.34 -15.19
C ALA A 370 -29.88 -11.26 -15.10
N ALA A 371 -29.26 -12.23 -14.41
CA ALA A 371 -27.81 -12.34 -14.26
C ALA A 371 -27.11 -12.49 -15.61
N ASP A 372 -27.55 -13.45 -16.44
CA ASP A 372 -26.98 -13.67 -17.79
C ASP A 372 -27.08 -12.40 -18.65
N ARG A 373 -28.23 -11.72 -18.61
CA ARG A 373 -28.45 -10.49 -19.39
C ARG A 373 -27.53 -9.36 -18.96
N LEU A 374 -27.39 -9.12 -17.66
CA LEU A 374 -26.54 -8.06 -17.12
C LEU A 374 -25.06 -8.39 -17.35
N GLY A 375 -24.64 -9.63 -17.11
CA GLY A 375 -23.26 -10.08 -17.31
C GLY A 375 -22.81 -9.97 -18.77
N ASP A 376 -23.64 -10.41 -19.72
CA ASP A 376 -23.33 -10.34 -21.15
C ASP A 376 -23.19 -8.90 -21.66
N ALA A 377 -23.97 -7.96 -21.11
CA ALA A 377 -23.98 -6.56 -21.54
C ALA A 377 -22.93 -5.71 -20.82
N PHE A 378 -22.80 -5.84 -19.50
CA PHE A 378 -22.11 -4.87 -18.67
C PHE A 378 -20.76 -5.37 -18.13
N THR A 379 -20.05 -6.20 -18.89
CA THR A 379 -18.68 -6.64 -18.52
C THR A 379 -17.66 -5.54 -18.81
N SER A 380 -16.98 -5.04 -17.79
CA SER A 380 -15.93 -4.02 -17.90
C SER A 380 -14.61 -4.59 -18.45
N VAL A 381 -13.76 -3.76 -19.05
CA VAL A 381 -12.34 -4.09 -19.28
C VAL A 381 -11.60 -4.36 -17.95
N CYS A 382 -11.97 -3.64 -16.88
CA CYS A 382 -11.37 -3.79 -15.56
C CYS A 382 -11.58 -5.17 -14.94
N GLU A 383 -12.61 -5.91 -15.35
CA GLU A 383 -12.88 -7.28 -14.87
C GLU A 383 -12.08 -8.34 -15.65
N ARG A 384 -11.63 -7.98 -16.86
CA ARG A 384 -11.03 -8.90 -17.84
C ARG A 384 -9.52 -8.77 -17.92
N GLU A 385 -9.01 -7.56 -17.78
CA GLU A 385 -7.61 -7.22 -18.07
C GLU A 385 -6.96 -6.54 -16.86
N GLU A 386 -5.73 -6.94 -16.57
CA GLU A 386 -4.91 -6.39 -15.50
C GLU A 386 -4.16 -5.16 -16.06
N PRO A 387 -4.37 -3.95 -15.51
CA PRO A 387 -3.71 -2.75 -16.02
C PRO A 387 -2.23 -2.76 -15.64
N ALA A 388 -1.36 -2.38 -16.58
CA ALA A 388 0.07 -2.26 -16.30
C ALA A 388 0.39 -0.93 -15.60
N LEU A 389 1.35 -0.93 -14.67
CA LEU A 389 1.88 0.31 -14.11
C LEU A 389 2.67 1.06 -15.18
N GLN A 390 2.10 2.14 -15.71
CA GLN A 390 2.68 2.90 -16.82
C GLN A 390 2.51 4.41 -16.66
N GLU A 391 3.40 5.18 -17.28
CA GLU A 391 3.36 6.64 -17.28
C GLU A 391 2.01 7.17 -17.77
N THR A 392 1.44 8.10 -17.00
CA THR A 392 0.20 8.81 -17.33
C THR A 392 0.49 10.21 -17.89
N ASP A 393 -0.54 10.90 -18.36
CA ASP A 393 -0.42 12.31 -18.77
C ASP A 393 -0.05 13.25 -17.59
N ALA A 394 -0.21 12.81 -16.35
CA ALA A 394 0.21 13.55 -15.16
C ALA A 394 1.74 13.55 -14.95
N GLY A 395 2.48 12.70 -15.68
CA GLY A 395 3.94 12.61 -15.60
C GLY A 395 4.46 11.62 -14.57
N HIS A 396 3.60 10.77 -14.03
CA HIS A 396 3.95 9.69 -13.13
C HIS A 396 3.10 8.43 -13.40
N PRO A 397 3.59 7.22 -13.04
CA PRO A 397 2.93 5.99 -13.41
C PRO A 397 1.74 5.58 -12.54
N ALA A 398 0.69 5.05 -13.19
CA ALA A 398 -0.49 4.46 -12.55
C ALA A 398 -0.94 3.20 -13.30
N ALA A 399 -1.45 2.20 -12.57
CA ALA A 399 -2.00 0.98 -13.12
C ALA A 399 -3.53 1.09 -13.24
N CYS A 400 -4.03 1.86 -14.22
CA CYS A 400 -5.46 2.07 -14.39
C CYS A 400 -5.88 2.22 -15.86
N HIS A 401 -6.89 1.45 -16.28
CA HIS A 401 -7.45 1.48 -17.63
C HIS A 401 -8.03 2.85 -18.04
N LEU A 402 -8.35 3.73 -17.08
CA LEU A 402 -8.76 5.12 -17.36
C LEU A 402 -7.71 5.86 -18.21
N HIS A 403 -6.43 5.49 -18.09
CA HIS A 403 -5.32 6.13 -18.79
C HIS A 403 -4.91 5.41 -20.08
N ASP A 404 -5.34 4.16 -20.27
CA ASP A 404 -5.07 3.36 -21.47
C ASP A 404 -5.86 3.89 -22.69
N HIS A 405 -7.03 4.50 -22.42
CA HIS A 405 -7.96 5.01 -23.42
C HIS A 405 -7.82 6.53 -23.67
N ALA A 406 -6.79 7.18 -23.13
CA ALA A 406 -6.54 8.63 -23.21
C ALA A 406 -6.10 9.13 -24.60
N SER A 407 -6.68 8.59 -25.69
CA SER A 407 -6.59 9.22 -27.01
C SER A 407 -7.87 9.90 -27.50
N GLU A 408 -9.01 9.80 -26.78
CA GLU A 408 -10.26 10.45 -27.27
C GLU A 408 -11.08 11.26 -26.24
N HIS A 409 -10.87 11.13 -24.92
CA HIS A 409 -11.63 11.93 -23.93
C HIS A 409 -10.71 12.49 -22.85
N ALA A 410 -10.21 13.71 -23.07
CA ALA A 410 -9.53 14.47 -22.03
C ALA A 410 -10.54 14.86 -20.92
N PRO A 411 -10.19 14.74 -19.62
CA PRO A 411 -11.08 15.16 -18.55
C PRO A 411 -11.31 16.67 -18.60
N PRO A 412 -12.52 17.18 -18.29
CA PRO A 412 -12.73 18.60 -18.15
C PRO A 412 -12.06 19.09 -16.86
N GLU A 413 -11.38 20.24 -16.95
CA GLU A 413 -10.80 20.94 -15.80
C GLU A 413 -11.82 21.04 -14.65
N LEU A 414 -11.46 20.51 -13.48
CA LEU A 414 -12.18 20.74 -12.23
C LEU A 414 -12.34 22.25 -12.06
N THR A 415 -13.54 22.74 -12.31
CA THR A 415 -13.83 24.17 -12.30
C THR A 415 -13.77 24.61 -10.85
N GLN A 416 -12.68 25.31 -10.48
CA GLN A 416 -12.60 26.05 -9.24
C GLN A 416 -13.80 27.00 -9.16
N ALA A 417 -14.74 26.69 -8.27
CA ALA A 417 -15.83 27.59 -7.93
C ALA A 417 -15.24 28.79 -7.18
N GLN A 418 -14.98 29.87 -7.93
CA GLN A 418 -14.82 31.21 -7.38
C GLN A 418 -16.18 31.69 -6.87
N ASP A 419 -16.31 31.86 -5.55
CA ASP A 419 -16.87 33.07 -4.91
C ASP A 419 -16.58 33.11 -3.40
#